data_AF-A0A3A6N7R1-F1
#
_entry.id   AF-A0A3A6N7R1-F1
#
_cell.length_a   1.000
_cell.length_b   1.000
_cell.length_c   1.000
_cell.angle_alpha   90.00
_cell.angle_beta   90.00
_cell.angle_gamma   90.00
#
_symmetry.space_group_name_H-M   'P 1'
#
loop_
_entity.id
_entity.type
_entity.pdbx_description
1 polymer ?
#
loop_
_entity_poly.entity_id
_entity_poly.type
_entity_poly.pdbx_seq_one_letter_code
_entity_poly.pdbx_strand_id
1 'polypeptide(L)'
;MRALCRPWGVQPLRGPPPPGRAHKRGVVQLKLLTAELLSRFRALGDQEESEDPVVVAKYFHPMSSWTFFAISYHSEDRVFFGFASITGPPCDELGYTSLTEMESTEVLGLGIERDLYWVEKPLSEAKKELPWYA
;
A
#
# COMPACT_ATOMS: atom_id res chain seq x y z
N MET A 1 -59.60 46.75 -26.87
CA MET A 1 -59.04 46.24 -28.14
C MET A 1 -57.54 46.46 -28.16
N ARG A 2 -56.80 45.49 -28.71
CA ARG A 2 -55.34 45.40 -28.95
C ARG A 2 -54.51 44.72 -27.86
N ALA A 3 -54.51 43.38 -27.99
CA ALA A 3 -53.47 42.50 -27.51
C ALA A 3 -52.10 42.86 -28.12
N LEU A 4 -51.05 42.89 -27.29
CA LEU A 4 -49.66 42.88 -27.74
C LEU A 4 -49.10 41.48 -27.49
N CYS A 5 -49.26 40.60 -28.47
CA CYS A 5 -48.45 39.40 -28.60
C CYS A 5 -46.99 39.82 -28.76
N ARG A 6 -46.12 39.42 -27.82
CA ARG A 6 -44.67 39.43 -28.07
C ARG A 6 -44.35 38.25 -29.00
N PRO A 7 -43.64 38.45 -30.12
CA PRO A 7 -43.23 37.36 -30.98
C PRO A 7 -42.22 36.48 -30.24
N TRP A 8 -42.31 35.16 -30.44
CA TRP A 8 -41.32 34.20 -29.98
C TRP A 8 -39.96 34.56 -30.59
N GLY A 9 -39.09 35.17 -29.78
CA GLY A 9 -37.69 35.36 -30.13
C GLY A 9 -36.97 34.03 -30.11
N VAL A 10 -36.45 33.62 -31.25
CA VAL A 10 -35.57 32.45 -31.41
C VAL A 10 -34.38 32.65 -30.45
N GLN A 11 -34.27 31.82 -29.41
CA GLN A 11 -33.06 31.81 -28.59
C GLN A 11 -31.90 31.33 -29.49
N PRO A 12 -30.76 32.04 -29.55
CA PRO A 12 -29.61 31.52 -30.27
C PRO A 12 -29.18 30.21 -29.61
N LEU A 13 -28.97 29.18 -30.45
CA LEU A 13 -28.44 27.90 -30.01
C LEU A 13 -27.14 28.17 -29.24
N ARG A 14 -27.13 27.89 -27.93
CA ARG A 14 -25.87 27.91 -27.16
C ARG A 14 -24.95 26.89 -27.84
N GLY A 15 -23.78 27.34 -28.28
CA GLY A 15 -22.77 26.46 -28.85
C GLY A 15 -22.43 25.32 -27.88
N PRO A 16 -21.84 24.23 -28.38
CA PRO A 16 -21.42 23.12 -27.53
C PRO A 16 -20.54 23.67 -26.39
N PRO A 17 -20.72 23.18 -25.15
CA PRO A 17 -19.87 23.60 -24.05
C PRO A 17 -18.40 23.37 -24.44
N PRO A 18 -17.48 24.28 -24.05
CA PRO A 18 -16.07 24.08 -24.32
C PRO A 18 -15.64 22.73 -23.75
N PRO A 19 -14.74 21.99 -24.42
CA PRO A 19 -14.27 20.72 -23.91
C PRO A 19 -13.76 20.92 -22.49
N GLY A 20 -14.40 20.24 -21.54
CA GLY A 20 -14.07 20.34 -20.13
C GLY A 20 -12.58 20.03 -19.93
N ARG A 21 -11.89 20.87 -19.15
CA ARG A 21 -10.49 20.66 -18.82
C ARG A 21 -10.36 19.31 -18.13
N ALA A 22 -9.71 18.36 -18.78
CA ALA A 22 -9.45 17.04 -18.19
C ALA A 22 -8.68 17.23 -16.88
N HIS A 23 -9.33 16.96 -15.75
CA HIS A 23 -8.66 16.86 -14.47
C HIS A 23 -7.86 15.56 -14.51
N LYS A 24 -6.54 15.65 -14.74
CA LYS A 24 -5.65 14.49 -14.56
C LYS A 24 -5.69 14.13 -13.08
N ARG A 25 -6.55 13.19 -12.69
CA ARG A 25 -6.43 12.53 -11.39
C ARG A 25 -5.07 11.84 -11.38
N GLY A 26 -4.11 12.42 -10.67
CA GLY A 26 -2.86 11.73 -10.38
C GLY A 26 -3.20 10.48 -9.59
N VAL A 27 -2.82 9.32 -10.11
CA VAL A 27 -2.79 8.11 -9.29
C VAL A 27 -1.71 8.35 -8.25
N VAL A 28 -2.10 8.42 -6.98
CA VAL A 28 -1.13 8.48 -5.88
C VAL A 28 -0.47 7.12 -5.81
N GLN A 29 0.75 7.01 -6.34
CA GLN A 29 1.54 5.77 -6.24
C GLN A 29 1.84 5.52 -4.76
N LEU A 30 1.22 4.48 -4.19
CA LEU A 30 1.49 4.07 -2.81
C LEU A 30 2.88 3.44 -2.76
N LYS A 31 3.77 4.04 -1.96
CA LYS A 31 5.12 3.50 -1.74
C LYS A 31 5.08 2.43 -0.66
N LEU A 32 5.82 1.35 -0.88
CA LEU A 32 6.06 0.31 0.12
C LEU A 32 6.81 0.90 1.32
N LEU A 33 7.90 1.63 1.09
CA LEU A 33 8.63 2.35 2.15
C LEU A 33 8.37 3.86 2.07
N THR A 34 7.74 4.43 3.10
CA THR A 34 7.52 5.89 3.25
C THR A 34 8.59 6.53 4.12
N ALA A 35 8.71 7.86 4.09
CA ALA A 35 9.61 8.59 4.98
C ALA A 35 9.23 8.41 6.47
N GLU A 36 7.94 8.26 6.76
CA GLU A 36 7.42 7.98 8.09
C GLU A 36 7.87 6.59 8.58
N LEU A 37 7.70 5.54 7.77
CA LEU A 37 8.17 4.19 8.10
C LEU A 37 9.69 4.17 8.28
N LEU A 38 10.44 4.84 7.41
CA LEU A 38 11.89 4.93 7.55
C LEU A 38 12.29 5.62 8.86
N SER A 39 11.59 6.69 9.26
CA SER A 39 11.82 7.33 10.56
C SER A 39 11.47 6.40 11.71
N ARG A 40 10.41 5.59 11.56
CA ARG A 40 9.98 4.65 12.59
C ARG A 40 10.97 3.51 12.79
N PHE A 41 11.45 2.88 11.72
CA PHE A 41 12.51 1.87 11.77
C PHE A 41 13.78 2.41 12.42
N ARG A 42 14.20 3.63 12.07
CA ARG A 42 15.38 4.27 12.70
C ARG A 42 15.20 4.51 14.19
N ALA A 43 13.98 4.82 14.64
CA ALA A 43 13.69 5.07 16.04
C ALA A 43 13.71 3.78 16.89
N LEU A 44 13.29 2.65 16.31
CA LEU A 44 13.36 1.35 16.98
C LEU A 44 14.76 0.72 16.90
N GLY A 45 15.49 1.01 15.83
CA GLY A 45 16.79 0.40 15.57
C GLY A 45 16.64 -1.04 15.08
N ASP A 46 17.70 -1.81 15.27
CA ASP A 46 17.69 -3.23 14.94
C ASP A 46 17.13 -4.07 16.09
N GLN A 47 16.28 -5.03 15.74
CA GLN A 47 15.59 -5.92 16.66
C GLN A 47 15.84 -7.40 16.31
N GLU A 48 16.84 -7.75 15.49
CA GLU A 48 17.14 -9.13 15.08
C GLU A 48 17.36 -10.08 16.26
N GLU A 49 18.00 -9.62 17.33
CA GLU A 49 18.24 -10.40 18.55
C GLU A 49 17.06 -10.39 19.53
N SER A 50 15.95 -9.72 19.21
CA SER A 50 14.77 -9.67 20.06
C SER A 50 13.96 -10.97 19.97
N GLU A 51 13.57 -11.52 21.12
CA GLU A 51 12.73 -12.73 21.16
C GLU A 51 11.30 -12.48 20.63
N ASP A 52 10.76 -11.28 20.84
CA ASP A 52 9.42 -10.89 20.36
C ASP A 52 9.42 -9.45 19.81
N PRO A 53 10.02 -9.25 18.62
CA PRO A 53 10.25 -7.93 18.05
C PRO A 53 8.94 -7.24 17.66
N VAL A 54 8.97 -5.90 17.61
CA VAL A 54 7.83 -5.11 17.13
C VAL A 54 7.78 -5.14 15.60
N VAL A 55 6.64 -5.56 15.05
CA VAL A 55 6.37 -5.52 13.60
C VAL A 55 5.84 -4.14 13.22
N VAL A 56 6.64 -3.39 12.49
CA VAL A 56 6.37 -2.00 12.10
C VAL A 56 5.44 -1.91 10.89
N ALA A 57 5.58 -2.82 9.93
CA ALA A 57 4.78 -2.82 8.71
C ALA A 57 4.42 -4.24 8.28
N LYS A 58 3.25 -4.36 7.65
CA LYS A 58 2.79 -5.56 6.96
C LYS A 58 2.71 -5.30 5.47
N TYR A 59 3.22 -6.24 4.70
CA TYR A 59 3.12 -6.29 3.26
C TYR A 59 2.48 -7.62 2.85
N PHE A 60 1.79 -7.62 1.72
CA PHE A 60 1.14 -8.82 1.23
C PHE A 60 0.99 -8.76 -0.29
N HIS A 61 0.82 -9.92 -0.91
CA HIS A 61 0.43 -10.01 -2.30
C HIS A 61 -1.08 -10.31 -2.39
N PRO A 62 -1.89 -9.50 -3.11
CA PRO A 62 -3.35 -9.58 -3.05
C PRO A 62 -3.95 -10.88 -3.64
N MET A 63 -3.18 -11.62 -4.44
CA MET A 63 -3.62 -12.85 -5.12
C MET A 63 -2.86 -14.10 -4.66
N SER A 64 -2.12 -14.05 -3.55
CA SER A 64 -1.47 -15.22 -2.97
C SER A 64 -1.52 -15.20 -1.44
N SER A 65 -0.97 -16.22 -0.79
CA SER A 65 -0.82 -16.27 0.67
C SER A 65 0.43 -15.53 1.18
N TRP A 66 1.16 -14.81 0.31
CA TRP A 66 2.43 -14.19 0.67
C TRP A 66 2.19 -13.00 1.59
N THR A 67 2.71 -13.10 2.80
CA THR A 67 2.69 -12.03 3.80
C THR A 67 4.10 -11.82 4.32
N PHE A 68 4.51 -10.55 4.41
CA PHE A 68 5.82 -10.15 4.94
C PHE A 68 5.59 -9.14 6.07
N PHE A 69 6.14 -9.43 7.24
CA PHE A 69 6.17 -8.53 8.38
C PHE A 69 7.57 -7.92 8.49
N ALA A 70 7.67 -6.59 8.46
CA ALA A 70 8.95 -5.90 8.61
C ALA A 70 9.16 -5.45 10.06
N ILE A 71 10.33 -5.79 10.59
CA ILE A 71 10.75 -5.57 11.98
C ILE A 71 11.85 -4.49 12.03
N SER A 72 12.90 -4.65 11.23
CA SER A 72 13.99 -3.68 11.07
C SER A 72 14.16 -3.35 9.58
N TYR A 73 14.84 -2.24 9.27
CA TYR A 73 15.21 -1.90 7.89
C TYR A 73 16.67 -1.43 7.80
N HIS A 74 17.44 -2.08 6.93
CA HIS A 74 18.83 -1.77 6.67
C HIS A 74 18.93 -0.98 5.36
N SER A 75 19.18 0.32 5.47
CA SER A 75 19.12 1.23 4.33
C SER A 75 20.26 1.07 3.32
N GLU A 76 21.39 0.50 3.74
CA GLU A 76 22.56 0.27 2.87
C GLU A 76 22.23 -0.73 1.77
N ASP A 77 21.65 -1.87 2.14
CA ASP A 77 21.30 -2.96 1.21
C ASP A 77 19.84 -2.92 0.75
N ARG A 78 19.03 -1.99 1.28
CA ARG A 78 17.58 -1.88 1.05
C ARG A 78 16.83 -3.18 1.41
N VAL A 79 17.17 -3.79 2.54
CA VAL A 79 16.55 -5.02 3.04
C VAL A 79 15.79 -4.75 4.33
N PHE A 80 14.64 -5.40 4.48
CA PHE A 80 13.98 -5.56 5.77
C PHE A 80 14.51 -6.80 6.45
N PHE A 81 14.72 -6.73 7.76
CA PHE A 81 14.67 -7.91 8.60
C PHE A 81 13.23 -8.12 9.06
N GLY A 82 12.74 -9.34 9.00
CA GLY A 82 11.30 -9.59 9.07
C GLY A 82 10.91 -11.05 9.10
N PHE A 83 9.60 -11.27 9.18
CA PHE A 83 9.00 -12.60 9.08
C PHE A 83 8.26 -12.72 7.74
N ALA A 84 8.61 -13.75 6.96
CA ALA A 84 7.98 -14.07 5.70
C ALA A 84 7.14 -15.34 5.84
N SER A 85 5.86 -15.27 5.49
CA SER A 85 4.95 -16.42 5.38
C SER A 85 4.44 -16.52 3.95
N ILE A 86 4.92 -17.52 3.22
CA ILE A 86 4.65 -17.67 1.77
C ILE A 86 3.60 -18.76 1.55
N THR A 87 3.81 -19.94 2.11
CA THR A 87 2.93 -21.13 1.99
C THR A 87 2.62 -21.76 3.35
N GLY A 88 2.75 -20.99 4.43
CA GLY A 88 2.46 -21.41 5.81
C GLY A 88 3.64 -22.00 6.57
N PRO A 89 3.40 -22.53 7.79
CA PRO A 89 4.42 -22.76 8.81
C PRO A 89 5.68 -23.54 8.37
N PRO A 90 5.61 -24.55 7.47
CA PRO A 90 6.80 -25.25 7.00
C PRO A 90 7.77 -24.39 6.17
N CYS A 91 7.28 -23.27 5.62
CA CYS A 91 8.03 -22.35 4.78
C CYS A 91 8.09 -20.94 5.38
N ASP A 92 7.72 -20.80 6.65
CA ASP A 92 7.78 -19.54 7.35
C ASP A 92 9.21 -19.28 7.83
N GLU A 93 9.71 -18.08 7.55
CA GLU A 93 11.10 -17.70 7.80
C GLU A 93 11.17 -16.38 8.55
N LEU A 94 12.06 -16.30 9.54
CA LEU A 94 12.52 -15.04 10.10
C LEU A 94 13.88 -14.74 9.47
N GLY A 95 13.95 -13.68 8.67
CA GLY A 95 15.11 -13.40 7.85
C GLY A 95 14.96 -12.11 7.06
N TYR A 96 15.68 -12.03 5.93
CA TYR A 96 15.81 -10.80 5.16
C TYR A 96 14.92 -10.81 3.93
N THR A 97 14.31 -9.66 3.63
CA THR A 97 13.51 -9.47 2.41
C THR A 97 13.92 -8.18 1.70
N SER A 98 14.26 -8.26 0.41
CA SER A 98 14.70 -7.11 -0.38
C SER A 98 13.53 -6.22 -0.79
N LEU A 99 13.60 -4.93 -0.43
CA LEU A 99 12.63 -3.94 -0.89
C LEU A 99 12.65 -3.83 -2.43
N THR A 100 13.82 -3.97 -3.04
CA THR A 100 13.95 -3.92 -4.51
C THR A 100 13.21 -5.09 -5.16
N GLU A 101 13.33 -6.29 -4.61
CA GLU A 101 12.61 -7.47 -5.12
C GLU A 101 11.10 -7.31 -4.91
N MET A 102 10.66 -6.84 -3.74
CA MET A 102 9.24 -6.58 -3.46
C MET A 102 8.64 -5.54 -4.42
N GLU A 103 9.36 -4.45 -4.71
CA GLU A 103 8.94 -3.42 -5.68
C GLU A 103 8.89 -3.93 -7.12
N SER A 104 9.74 -4.91 -7.46
CA SER A 104 9.81 -5.51 -8.80
C SER A 104 8.89 -6.72 -9.00
N THR A 105 8.40 -7.28 -7.90
CA THR A 105 7.53 -8.46 -7.91
C THR A 105 6.20 -8.08 -8.52
N GLU A 106 5.82 -8.80 -9.57
CA GLU A 106 4.51 -8.69 -10.21
C GLU A 106 4.00 -10.09 -10.56
N VAL A 107 2.81 -10.42 -10.07
CA VAL A 107 2.11 -11.66 -10.44
C VAL A 107 0.74 -11.27 -10.99
N LEU A 108 0.49 -11.62 -12.25
CA LEU A 108 -0.75 -11.29 -12.96
C LEU A 108 -1.07 -9.78 -12.96
N GLY A 109 -0.05 -8.92 -13.07
CA GLY A 109 -0.23 -7.47 -13.08
C GLY A 109 -0.44 -6.82 -11.71
N LEU A 110 -0.30 -7.59 -10.62
CA LEU A 110 -0.41 -7.11 -9.25
C LEU A 110 0.93 -7.27 -8.55
N GLY A 111 1.37 -6.20 -7.88
CA GLY A 111 2.59 -6.21 -7.09
C GLY A 111 2.33 -6.53 -5.62
N ILE A 112 3.39 -6.50 -4.83
CA ILE A 112 3.26 -6.46 -3.37
C ILE A 112 2.61 -5.14 -2.96
N GLU A 113 1.70 -5.20 -2.01
CA GLU A 113 1.04 -4.05 -1.39
C GLU A 113 1.46 -3.92 0.07
N ARG A 114 1.34 -2.71 0.61
CA ARG A 114 1.50 -2.44 2.04
C ARG A 114 0.14 -2.25 2.68
N ASP A 115 -0.08 -2.88 3.83
CA ASP A 115 -1.28 -2.68 4.64
C ASP A 115 -1.26 -1.27 5.27
N LEU A 116 -2.23 -0.43 4.91
CA LEU A 116 -2.34 0.94 5.39
C LEU A 116 -3.01 1.04 6.77
N TYR A 117 -3.66 -0.03 7.22
CA TYR A 117 -4.35 -0.09 8.51
C TYR A 117 -3.60 -0.94 9.53
N TRP A 118 -2.37 -1.36 9.19
CA TRP A 118 -1.50 -2.08 10.10
C TRP A 118 -1.25 -1.26 11.37
N VAL A 119 -1.46 -1.90 12.52
CA VAL A 119 -1.12 -1.36 13.83
C VAL A 119 0.05 -2.18 14.36
N GLU A 120 1.13 -1.49 14.72
CA GLU A 120 2.33 -2.14 15.24
C GLU A 120 2.01 -3.01 16.46
N LYS A 121 2.58 -4.20 16.50
CA LYS A 121 2.41 -5.17 17.58
C LYS A 121 3.59 -6.14 17.62
N PRO A 122 3.80 -6.85 18.75
CA PRO A 122 4.82 -7.89 18.82
C PRO A 122 4.60 -8.99 17.77
N LEU A 123 5.67 -9.61 17.29
CA LEU A 123 5.62 -10.65 16.26
C LEU A 123 4.71 -11.81 16.67
N SER A 124 4.72 -12.18 17.95
CA SER A 124 3.84 -13.21 18.52
C SER A 124 2.35 -12.89 18.35
N GLU A 125 1.96 -11.61 18.38
CA GLU A 125 0.60 -11.16 18.12
C GLU A 125 0.31 -11.01 16.63
N ALA A 126 1.27 -10.49 15.86
CA ALA A 126 1.16 -10.34 14.40
C ALA A 126 0.89 -11.68 13.71
N LYS A 127 1.57 -12.75 14.15
CA LYS A 127 1.37 -14.10 13.61
C LYS A 127 -0.06 -14.60 13.73
N LYS A 128 -0.82 -14.19 14.75
CA LYS A 128 -2.22 -14.62 14.94
C LYS A 128 -3.17 -14.09 13.85
N GLU A 129 -2.76 -13.07 13.09
CA GLU A 129 -3.53 -12.59 11.94
C GLU A 129 -3.31 -13.42 10.67
N LEU A 130 -2.30 -14.29 10.66
CA LEU A 130 -2.05 -15.16 9.52
C LEU A 130 -3.05 -16.32 9.54
N PRO A 131 -3.54 -16.73 8.36
CA PRO A 131 -4.59 -17.77 8.26
C PRO A 131 -4.17 -19.13 8.82
N TRP A 132 -2.87 -19.35 9.01
CA TRP A 132 -2.30 -20.60 9.49
C TRP A 132 -2.20 -20.73 11.02
N TYR A 133 -2.32 -19.60 11.73
CA TYR A 133 -2.10 -19.51 13.18
C TYR A 133 -3.35 -19.03 13.95
N ALA A 134 -4.45 -18.82 13.23
CA ALA A 134 -5.75 -18.47 13.78
C ALA A 134 -6.48 -19.67 14.38
#